data_AF-A0A952AEV4-F1
#
_entry.id   AF-A0A952AEV4-F1
#
_cell.length_a   1.000
_cell.length_b   1.000
_cell.length_c   1.000
_cell.angle_alpha   90.00
_cell.angle_beta   90.00
_cell.angle_gamma   90.00
#
_symmetry.space_group_name_H-M   'P 1'
#
loop_
_entity.id
_entity.type
_entity.pdbx_description
1 polymer ?
#
loop_
_entity_poly.entity_id
_entity_poly.type
_entity_poly.pdbx_seq_one_letter_code
_entity_poly.pdbx_strand_id
1 'polypeptide(L)'
;MSNKLYMNTGSVVIAENTSNFSPISQLHYEFYEDVNTVIEQLQNNEEIQCIVGYKGLPFGIAQQPCLTDYADGVDTLDFLLNKLN
;
A
#
# COMPACT_ATOMS: atom_id res chain seq x y z
N MET A 1 2.97 -2.43 -28.93
CA MET A 1 2.41 -1.56 -27.88
C MET A 1 1.15 -2.23 -27.38
N SER A 2 1.05 -2.53 -26.08
CA SER A 2 -0.10 -3.25 -25.52
C SER A 2 -1.28 -2.28 -25.36
N ASN A 3 -2.41 -2.55 -26.00
CA ASN A 3 -3.64 -1.76 -25.87
C ASN A 3 -4.37 -2.14 -24.57
N LYS A 4 -3.88 -1.67 -23.42
CA LYS A 4 -4.62 -1.79 -22.15
C LYS A 4 -5.62 -0.65 -22.01
N LEU A 5 -6.86 -1.01 -21.66
CA LEU A 5 -7.89 -0.04 -21.28
C LEU A 5 -7.56 0.57 -19.92
N TYR A 6 -7.86 1.85 -19.76
CA TYR A 6 -7.68 2.59 -18.51
C TYR A 6 -8.75 3.67 -18.37
N MET A 7 -8.96 4.14 -17.14
CA MET A 7 -9.80 5.30 -16.82
C MET A 7 -8.91 6.48 -16.41
N ASN A 8 -9.34 7.71 -16.68
CA ASN A 8 -8.58 8.91 -16.33
C ASN A 8 -9.50 9.89 -15.58
N THR A 9 -9.05 10.34 -14.41
CA THR A 9 -9.77 11.30 -13.56
C THR A 9 -9.27 12.74 -13.71
N GLY A 10 -8.32 12.97 -14.62
CA GLY A 10 -7.63 14.25 -14.86
C GLY A 10 -6.23 14.28 -14.23
N SER A 11 -6.12 13.79 -12.99
CA SER A 11 -4.85 13.76 -12.23
C SER A 11 -4.38 12.37 -11.84
N VAL A 12 -5.20 11.34 -12.06
CA VAL A 12 -4.86 9.93 -11.77
C VAL A 12 -5.36 9.04 -12.90
N VAL A 13 -4.49 8.14 -13.38
CA VAL A 13 -4.81 7.05 -14.28
C VAL A 13 -5.16 5.81 -13.47
N ILE A 14 -6.33 5.24 -13.71
CA ILE A 14 -6.80 4.02 -13.05
C ILE A 14 -6.72 2.87 -14.05
N ALA A 15 -5.97 1.82 -13.73
CA ALA A 15 -5.73 0.70 -14.63
C ALA A 15 -5.79 -0.64 -13.92
N GLU A 16 -6.32 -1.66 -14.60
CA GLU A 16 -6.36 -3.02 -14.07
C GLU A 16 -4.95 -3.62 -14.10
N ASN A 17 -4.42 -3.89 -12.91
CA ASN A 17 -3.06 -4.37 -12.70
C ASN A 17 -2.92 -4.96 -11.29
N THR A 18 -2.36 -6.16 -11.18
CA THR A 18 -2.18 -6.89 -9.91
C THR A 18 -0.87 -6.53 -9.21
N SER A 19 -0.08 -5.61 -9.76
CA SER A 19 1.18 -5.18 -9.14
C SER A 19 0.93 -4.25 -7.95
N ASN A 20 1.52 -4.56 -6.79
CA ASN A 20 1.45 -3.75 -5.57
C ASN A 20 2.05 -2.35 -5.76
N PHE A 21 3.06 -2.22 -6.63
CA PHE A 21 3.73 -0.95 -6.87
C PHE A 21 3.06 -0.22 -8.05
N SER A 22 2.48 0.94 -7.76
CA SER A 22 1.93 1.85 -8.77
C SER A 22 2.87 3.06 -8.97
N PRO A 23 3.16 3.45 -10.22
CA PRO A 23 3.81 4.72 -10.50
C PRO A 23 3.04 5.92 -9.95
N ILE A 24 3.72 7.04 -9.78
CA ILE A 24 3.09 8.32 -9.40
C ILE A 24 1.94 8.63 -10.36
N SER A 25 0.81 9.10 -9.82
CA SER A 25 -0.41 9.42 -10.61
C SER A 25 -1.07 8.20 -11.27
N GLN A 26 -0.76 6.99 -10.81
CA GLN A 26 -1.45 5.76 -11.21
C GLN A 26 -2.09 5.07 -10.01
N LEU A 27 -3.30 4.54 -10.22
CA LEU A 27 -4.00 3.68 -9.28
C LEU A 27 -4.22 2.33 -9.95
N HIS A 28 -3.72 1.27 -9.32
CA HIS A 28 -4.00 -0.09 -9.72
C HIS A 28 -5.29 -0.58 -9.05
N TYR A 29 -6.07 -1.37 -9.79
CA TYR A 29 -7.20 -2.10 -9.25
C TYR A 29 -7.24 -3.51 -9.83
N GLU A 30 -7.92 -4.39 -9.13
CA GLU A 30 -8.26 -5.74 -9.59
C GLU A 30 -9.61 -6.15 -8.98
N PHE A 31 -10.25 -7.13 -9.60
CA PHE A 31 -11.49 -7.72 -9.08
C PHE A 31 -11.18 -8.95 -8.24
N TYR A 32 -11.93 -9.14 -7.17
CA TYR A 32 -11.84 -10.33 -6.31
C TYR A 32 -13.23 -10.88 -6.02
N GLU A 33 -13.30 -12.19 -5.78
CA GLU A 33 -14.56 -12.88 -5.42
C GLU A 33 -14.72 -13.00 -3.89
N ASP A 34 -13.61 -13.19 -3.15
CA ASP A 34 -13.60 -13.28 -1.69
C ASP A 34 -12.59 -12.30 -1.08
N VAL A 35 -13.12 -11.41 -0.24
CA VAL A 35 -12.33 -10.41 0.48
C VAL A 35 -11.35 -11.03 1.48
N ASN A 36 -11.66 -12.19 2.04
CA ASN A 36 -10.80 -12.81 3.05
C ASN A 36 -9.50 -13.32 2.42
N THR A 37 -9.56 -13.88 1.22
CA THR A 37 -8.38 -14.29 0.44
C THR A 37 -7.46 -13.10 0.15
N VAL A 38 -8.03 -11.97 -0.27
CA VAL A 38 -7.25 -10.75 -0.55
C VAL A 38 -6.58 -10.22 0.72
N ILE A 39 -7.29 -10.18 1.84
CA ILE A 39 -6.74 -9.73 3.12
C ILE A 39 -5.58 -10.64 3.56
N GLU A 40 -5.75 -11.95 3.47
CA GLU A 40 -4.69 -12.91 3.83
C GLU A 40 -3.45 -12.75 2.93
N GLN A 41 -3.65 -12.54 1.63
CA GLN A 41 -2.55 -12.29 0.70
C GLN A 41 -1.80 -10.99 1.01
N LEU A 42 -2.53 -9.90 1.27
CA LEU A 42 -1.94 -8.60 1.57
C LEU A 42 -1.22 -8.57 2.92
N GLN A 43 -1.78 -9.24 3.95
CA GLN A 43 -1.17 -9.28 5.29
C GLN A 43 0.11 -10.11 5.34
N ASN A 44 0.23 -11.13 4.47
CA ASN A 44 1.42 -11.98 4.39
C ASN A 44 2.49 -11.43 3.44
N ASN A 45 2.29 -10.24 2.86
CA ASN A 45 3.21 -9.63 1.92
C ASN A 45 4.09 -8.59 2.59
N GLU A 46 5.40 -8.88 2.69
CA GLU A 46 6.38 -7.99 3.33
C GLU A 46 6.56 -6.64 2.60
N GLU A 47 6.16 -6.52 1.34
CA GLU A 47 6.19 -5.25 0.59
C GLU A 47 5.03 -4.32 0.96
N ILE A 48 4.01 -4.82 1.67
CA ILE A 48 2.82 -4.05 2.06
C ILE A 48 3.00 -3.50 3.47
N GLN A 49 3.12 -2.18 3.57
CA GLN A 49 3.31 -1.50 4.85
C GLN A 49 2.01 -1.24 5.61
N CYS A 50 0.89 -1.05 4.89
CA CYS A 50 -0.41 -0.84 5.52
C CYS A 50 -1.57 -1.19 4.59
N ILE A 51 -2.71 -1.55 5.20
CA ILE A 51 -3.97 -1.81 4.51
C ILE A 51 -5.01 -0.85 5.09
N VAL A 52 -5.62 -0.02 4.24
CA VAL A 52 -6.66 0.93 4.64
C VAL A 52 -8.03 0.41 4.18
N GLY A 53 -9.01 0.37 5.08
CA GLY A 53 -10.39 -0.04 4.79
C GLY A 53 -10.87 -1.19 5.67
N TYR A 54 -11.68 -2.08 5.09
CA TYR A 54 -12.32 -3.17 5.83
C TYR A 54 -11.26 -4.10 6.47
N LYS A 55 -11.36 -4.31 7.79
CA LYS A 55 -10.39 -5.06 8.62
C LYS A 55 -8.95 -4.48 8.61
N GLY A 56 -8.75 -3.28 8.08
CA GLY A 56 -7.49 -2.55 8.11
C GLY A 56 -7.60 -1.25 8.92
N LEU A 57 -6.68 -0.31 8.64
CA LEU A 57 -6.72 1.04 9.21
C LEU A 57 -7.97 1.79 8.72
N PRO A 58 -8.62 2.61 9.56
CA PRO A 58 -9.70 3.48 9.11
C PRO A 58 -9.24 4.47 8.04
N PHE A 59 -10.14 4.85 7.14
CA PHE A 59 -9.86 5.85 6.11
C PHE A 59 -9.35 7.16 6.74
N GLY A 60 -8.37 7.79 6.07
CA GLY A 60 -7.74 9.03 6.53
C GLY A 60 -6.59 8.84 7.52
N ILE A 61 -6.56 7.74 8.28
CA ILE A 61 -5.53 7.51 9.32
C ILE A 61 -4.13 7.37 8.73
N ALA A 62 -3.99 6.73 7.57
CA ALA A 62 -2.68 6.57 6.92
C ALA A 62 -2.01 7.91 6.55
N GLN A 63 -2.74 9.02 6.54
CA GLN A 63 -2.20 10.37 6.32
C GLN A 63 -1.82 11.10 7.63
N GLN A 64 -1.97 10.43 8.77
CA GLN A 64 -1.71 10.96 10.12
C GLN A 64 -0.76 10.03 10.89
N PRO A 65 0.48 9.81 10.40
CA PRO A 65 1.43 8.94 11.08
C PRO A 65 1.77 9.48 12.47
N CYS A 66 1.79 8.60 13.46
CA CYS A 66 2.28 8.86 14.80
C CYS A 66 3.81 8.82 14.84
N LEU A 67 4.41 9.33 15.94
CA LEU A 67 5.87 9.34 16.14
C LEU A 67 6.51 7.94 16.08
N THR A 68 5.73 6.89 16.31
CA THR A 68 6.19 5.50 16.34
C THR A 68 5.82 4.70 15.08
N ASP A 69 5.16 5.32 14.10
CA ASP A 69 4.73 4.66 12.87
C ASP A 69 5.88 4.63 11.86
N TYR A 70 7.00 4.02 12.25
CA TYR A 70 8.17 3.88 11.39
C TYR A 70 7.89 2.89 10.25
N ALA A 71 8.50 3.17 9.09
CA ALA A 71 8.48 2.26 7.95
C ALA A 71 8.99 0.87 8.36
N ASP A 72 8.30 -0.17 7.88
CA ASP A 72 8.67 -1.58 8.07
C ASP A 72 8.75 -2.02 9.55
N GLY A 73 8.17 -1.24 10.47
CA GLY A 73 8.24 -1.49 11.92
C GLY A 73 9.63 -1.32 12.52
N VAL A 74 10.58 -0.73 11.79
CA VAL A 74 11.97 -0.55 12.23
C VAL A 74 12.10 0.78 12.94
N ASP A 75 12.38 0.74 14.25
CA ASP A 75 12.71 1.96 15.02
C ASP A 75 13.99 2.59 14.46
N THR A 76 13.80 3.64 13.67
CA THR A 76 14.89 4.33 12.98
C THR A 76 15.80 5.04 13.98
N LEU A 77 15.26 5.51 15.11
CA LEU A 77 16.06 6.16 16.15
C LEU A 77 16.91 5.12 16.90
N ASP A 78 16.35 3.96 17.23
CA ASP A 78 17.14 2.84 17.80
C ASP A 78 18.27 2.42 16.86
N PHE A 79 17.97 2.28 15.55
CA PHE A 79 18.99 1.96 14.55
C PHE A 79 20.14 2.98 14.58
N LEU A 80 19.82 4.27 14.54
CA LEU A 80 20.83 5.33 14.50
C LEU A 80 21.64 5.44 15.80
N LEU A 81 21.02 5.21 16.94
CA LEU A 81 21.65 5.42 18.25
C LEU A 81 22.40 4.19 18.75
N ASN A 82 21.91 2.98 18.46
CA ASN A 82 22.39 1.76 19.09
C ASN A 82 22.98 0.72 18.12
N LYS A 83 22.68 0.78 16.81
CA LYS A 83 23.08 -0.26 15.83
C LYS A 83 24.10 0.20 14.78
N LEU A 84 24.51 1.46 14.80
CA LEU A 84 25.56 2.01 13.92
C LEU A 84 26.99 1.87 14.47
N ASN A 85 27.18 1.27 15.66
CA ASN A 85 28.49 1.01 16.26
C ASN A 85 28.90 -0.45 16.13
#